data_AF-A0A6P7FHQ8-F1
#
_entry.id   AF-A0A6P7FHQ8-F1
#
_cell.length_a   1.000
_cell.length_b   1.000
_cell.length_c   1.000
_cell.angle_alpha   90.00
_cell.angle_beta   90.00
_cell.angle_gamma   90.00
#
_symmetry.space_group_name_H-M   'P 1'
#
loop_
_entity.id
_entity.type
_entity.pdbx_description
1 polymer ?
#
loop_
_entity_poly.entity_id
_entity_poly.type
_entity_poly.pdbx_seq_one_letter_code
_entity_poly.pdbx_strand_id
1 'polypeptide(L)'
;MQLFTLIRSCLAAEMRLLNAAGVGNFNGFSNLISNSNAEILQKINVLRNRTQSTAEDIRKMEEELESFALQYHECQKITAHLQQMITQQNSQISNSNATKLQKQKEVVEASLNQKLAALLQLKLALGDKLKETFQLVAQLQTHVLDEELIKWKRDQQLAGNGANFKSNLDTIQEWCESLAELIWLNRQQTKEVERLKQRVPMVDPPVVADVLPHLLQEFTQLLSTLVTSTFIIEKQPPQVMKKNTRYVRYFF
;
A
#
# COMPACT_ATOMS: atom_id res chain seq x y z
N MET A 1 1.32 -61.49 -36.67
CA MET A 1 0.77 -61.67 -35.30
C MET A 1 1.61 -61.01 -34.18
N GLN A 2 2.95 -60.95 -34.27
CA GLN A 2 3.81 -60.38 -33.21
C GLN A 2 3.65 -58.85 -33.00
N LEU A 3 3.40 -58.08 -34.07
CA LEU A 3 3.20 -56.63 -33.97
C LEU A 3 1.91 -56.28 -33.22
N PHE A 4 0.83 -57.03 -33.46
CA PHE A 4 -0.44 -56.82 -32.78
C PHE A 4 -0.36 -57.09 -31.28
N THR A 5 0.37 -58.14 -30.86
CA THR A 5 0.63 -58.42 -29.45
C THR A 5 1.49 -57.35 -28.79
N LEU A 6 2.47 -56.79 -29.52
CA LEU A 6 3.32 -55.72 -29.03
C LEU A 6 2.51 -54.44 -28.81
N ILE A 7 1.73 -54.01 -29.81
CA ILE A 7 0.87 -52.84 -29.73
C ILE A 7 -0.16 -52.98 -28.59
N ARG A 8 -0.77 -54.15 -28.43
CA ARG A 8 -1.69 -54.42 -27.32
C ARG A 8 -0.99 -54.32 -25.96
N SER A 9 0.26 -54.79 -25.86
CA SER A 9 1.04 -54.70 -24.63
C SER A 9 1.46 -53.25 -24.30
N CYS A 10 1.80 -52.45 -25.31
CA CYS A 10 2.10 -51.03 -25.15
C CYS A 10 0.88 -50.23 -24.69
N LEU A 11 -0.28 -50.41 -25.35
CA LEU A 11 -1.53 -49.76 -24.95
C LEU A 11 -1.99 -50.16 -23.54
N ALA A 12 -1.83 -51.44 -23.18
CA ALA A 12 -2.15 -51.91 -21.83
C ALA A 12 -1.19 -51.33 -20.77
N ALA A 13 0.09 -51.14 -21.12
CA ALA A 13 1.06 -50.48 -20.25
C ALA A 13 0.75 -48.98 -20.09
N GLU A 14 0.42 -48.27 -21.17
CA GLU A 14 0.01 -46.86 -21.12
C GLU A 14 -1.25 -46.65 -20.29
N MET A 15 -2.28 -47.49 -20.47
CA MET A 15 -3.51 -47.41 -19.69
C MET A 15 -3.30 -47.71 -18.20
N ARG A 16 -2.35 -48.60 -17.85
CA ARG A 16 -1.92 -48.80 -16.45
C ARG A 16 -1.18 -47.59 -15.90
N LEU A 17 -0.29 -46.97 -16.68
CA LEU A 17 0.45 -45.79 -16.26
C LEU A 17 -0.47 -44.57 -16.07
N LEU A 18 -1.46 -44.38 -16.95
CA LEU A 18 -2.48 -43.34 -16.80
C LEU A 18 -3.34 -43.54 -15.55
N ASN A 19 -3.77 -44.78 -15.28
CA ASN A 19 -4.52 -45.09 -14.06
C ASN A 19 -3.67 -44.94 -12.79
N ALA A 20 -2.38 -45.32 -12.84
CA ALA A 20 -1.47 -45.12 -11.71
C ALA A 20 -1.14 -43.63 -11.48
N ALA A 21 -1.04 -42.84 -12.54
CA ALA A 21 -0.85 -41.38 -12.46
C ALA A 21 -2.09 -40.65 -11.95
N GLY A 22 -3.30 -41.11 -12.30
CA GLY A 22 -4.56 -40.54 -11.80
C GLY A 22 -4.84 -40.78 -10.31
N VAL A 23 -4.14 -41.74 -9.68
CA VAL A 23 -4.29 -42.10 -8.26
C VAL A 23 -3.10 -41.58 -7.42
N GLY A 24 -2.08 -41.01 -8.06
CA GLY A 24 -0.96 -40.36 -7.39
C GLY A 24 -1.41 -39.09 -6.69
N ASN A 25 -1.23 -39.02 -5.37
CA ASN A 25 -1.62 -37.96 -4.44
C ASN A 25 -0.92 -36.58 -4.67
N PHE A 26 -0.64 -36.20 -5.92
CA PHE A 26 0.01 -34.96 -6.34
C PHE A 26 -0.89 -33.71 -6.21
N ASN A 27 -2.21 -33.89 -6.02
CA ASN A 27 -3.15 -32.77 -5.88
C ASN A 27 -2.99 -31.96 -4.58
N GLY A 28 -2.40 -32.54 -3.52
CA GLY A 28 -2.26 -31.84 -2.23
C GLY A 28 -1.35 -30.61 -2.30
N PHE A 29 -0.19 -30.72 -2.95
CA PHE A 29 0.79 -29.63 -3.04
C PHE A 29 0.35 -28.52 -4.01
N SER A 30 -0.27 -28.90 -5.15
CA SER A 30 -0.79 -27.93 -6.12
C SER A 30 -1.98 -27.14 -5.58
N ASN A 31 -2.85 -27.77 -4.76
CA ASN A 31 -3.97 -27.10 -4.12
C ASN A 31 -3.53 -26.13 -3.00
N LEU A 32 -2.44 -26.43 -2.29
CA LEU A 32 -1.90 -25.53 -1.26
C LEU A 32 -1.23 -24.28 -1.87
N ILE A 33 -0.45 -24.43 -2.95
CA ILE A 33 0.21 -23.29 -3.63
C ILE A 33 -0.83 -22.38 -4.32
N SER A 34 -1.88 -22.96 -4.91
CA SER A 34 -2.97 -22.18 -5.51
C SER A 34 -3.79 -21.43 -4.46
N ASN A 35 -3.94 -21.97 -3.24
CA ASN A 35 -4.65 -21.30 -2.16
C ASN A 35 -3.85 -20.11 -1.60
N SER A 36 -2.54 -20.28 -1.36
CA SER A 36 -1.66 -19.18 -0.91
C SER A 36 -1.58 -18.04 -1.94
N ASN A 37 -1.45 -18.37 -3.22
CA ASN A 37 -1.45 -17.35 -4.28
C ASN A 37 -2.75 -16.54 -4.32
N ALA A 38 -3.91 -17.22 -4.26
CA ALA A 38 -5.20 -16.53 -4.24
C ALA A 38 -5.34 -15.60 -3.02
N GLU A 39 -4.90 -16.05 -1.84
CA GLU A 39 -4.93 -15.24 -0.63
C GLU A 39 -4.01 -14.01 -0.72
N ILE A 40 -2.78 -14.17 -1.21
CA ILE A 40 -1.82 -13.07 -1.38
C ILE A 40 -2.35 -12.04 -2.39
N LEU A 41 -2.87 -12.49 -3.53
CA LEU A 41 -3.47 -11.60 -4.53
C LEU A 41 -4.70 -10.87 -3.98
N GLN A 42 -5.52 -11.53 -3.15
CA GLN A 42 -6.63 -10.87 -2.47
C GLN A 42 -6.14 -9.77 -1.53
N LYS A 43 -5.11 -10.04 -0.70
CA LYS A 43 -4.51 -9.04 0.20
C LYS A 43 -3.92 -7.86 -0.59
N ILE A 44 -3.24 -8.11 -1.71
CA ILE A 44 -2.73 -7.07 -2.62
C ILE A 44 -3.88 -6.21 -3.15
N ASN A 45 -4.99 -6.81 -3.61
CA ASN A 45 -6.13 -6.07 -4.15
C ASN A 45 -6.83 -5.21 -3.08
N VAL A 46 -6.99 -5.75 -1.86
CA VAL A 46 -7.51 -4.97 -0.73
C VAL A 46 -6.62 -3.77 -0.44
N LEU A 47 -5.30 -3.97 -0.41
CA LEU A 47 -4.33 -2.89 -0.20
C LEU A 47 -4.37 -1.86 -1.34
N ARG A 48 -4.44 -2.29 -2.60
CA ARG A 48 -4.58 -1.37 -3.76
C ARG A 48 -5.82 -0.49 -3.63
N ASN A 49 -6.98 -1.07 -3.34
CA ASN A 49 -8.23 -0.33 -3.16
C ASN A 49 -8.11 0.66 -2.00
N ARG A 50 -7.48 0.24 -0.90
CA ARG A 50 -7.28 1.08 0.29
C ARG A 50 -6.34 2.25 -0.01
N THR A 51 -5.24 2.01 -0.71
CA THR A 51 -4.29 3.04 -1.15
C THR A 51 -4.94 4.02 -2.13
N GLN A 52 -5.78 3.55 -3.05
CA GLN A 52 -6.55 4.43 -3.94
C GLN A 52 -7.53 5.31 -3.16
N SER A 53 -8.30 4.71 -2.25
CA SER A 53 -9.24 5.45 -1.40
C SER A 53 -8.51 6.48 -0.51
N THR A 54 -7.31 6.17 -0.01
CA THR A 54 -6.48 7.15 0.72
C THR A 54 -6.04 8.30 -0.18
N ALA A 55 -5.74 8.05 -1.47
CA ALA A 55 -5.42 9.12 -2.42
C ALA A 55 -6.61 10.07 -2.63
N GLU A 56 -7.83 9.54 -2.68
CA GLU A 56 -9.06 10.33 -2.79
C GLU A 56 -9.29 11.19 -1.54
N ASP A 57 -9.09 10.63 -0.35
CA ASP A 57 -9.20 11.37 0.91
C ASP A 57 -8.15 12.50 1.00
N ILE A 58 -6.93 12.27 0.50
CA ILE A 58 -5.88 13.29 0.41
C ILE A 58 -6.31 14.43 -0.50
N ARG A 59 -6.83 14.13 -1.70
CA ARG A 59 -7.33 15.16 -2.63
C ARG A 59 -8.47 15.96 -2.01
N LYS A 60 -9.40 15.29 -1.34
CA LYS A 60 -10.49 15.95 -0.61
C LYS A 60 -9.95 16.87 0.50
N MET A 61 -8.90 16.46 1.20
CA MET A 61 -8.24 17.32 2.21
C MET A 61 -7.62 18.57 1.57
N GLU A 62 -7.00 18.44 0.40
CA GLU A 62 -6.46 19.58 -0.34
C GLU A 62 -7.55 20.55 -0.78
N GLU A 63 -8.65 20.03 -1.34
CA GLU A 63 -9.81 20.83 -1.75
C GLU A 63 -10.44 21.59 -0.57
N GLU A 64 -10.61 20.94 0.58
CA GLU A 64 -11.14 21.60 1.77
C GLU A 64 -10.18 22.64 2.34
N LEU A 65 -8.86 22.41 2.29
CA LEU A 65 -7.86 23.41 2.67
C LEU A 65 -7.90 24.65 1.78
N GLU A 66 -8.03 24.48 0.47
CA GLU A 66 -8.17 25.59 -0.48
C GLU A 66 -9.48 26.35 -0.27
N SER A 67 -10.58 25.61 -0.10
CA SER A 67 -11.89 26.19 0.20
C SER A 67 -11.86 26.99 1.51
N PHE A 68 -11.21 26.46 2.54
CA PHE A 68 -11.01 27.17 3.81
C PHE A 68 -10.20 28.45 3.61
N ALA A 69 -9.08 28.39 2.87
CA ALA A 69 -8.22 29.56 2.63
C ALA A 69 -8.98 30.69 1.91
N LEU A 70 -9.81 30.35 0.92
CA LEU A 70 -10.66 31.31 0.20
C LEU A 70 -11.69 31.96 1.12
N GLN A 71 -12.41 31.17 1.92
CA GLN A 71 -13.39 31.70 2.87
C GLN A 71 -12.74 32.55 3.96
N TYR A 72 -11.54 32.17 4.40
CA TYR A 72 -10.79 32.91 5.41
C TYR A 72 -10.35 34.27 4.87
N HIS A 73 -9.86 34.33 3.63
CA HIS A 73 -9.54 35.59 2.96
C HIS A 73 -10.77 36.49 2.80
N GLU A 74 -11.94 35.94 2.45
CA GLU A 74 -13.19 36.72 2.37
C GLU A 74 -13.59 37.28 3.75
N CYS A 75 -13.43 36.50 4.83
CA CYS A 75 -13.65 36.97 6.19
C CYS A 75 -12.71 38.14 6.56
N GLN A 76 -11.43 38.05 6.17
CA GLN A 76 -10.46 39.15 6.38
C GLN A 76 -10.86 40.41 5.62
N LYS A 77 -11.33 40.27 4.37
CA LYS A 77 -11.80 41.38 3.55
C LYS A 77 -13.01 42.07 4.17
N ILE A 78 -14.01 41.30 4.64
CA ILE A 78 -15.17 41.84 5.35
C ILE A 78 -14.74 42.57 6.62
N THR A 79 -13.81 41.98 7.38
CA THR A 79 -13.29 42.56 8.62
C THR A 79 -12.56 43.89 8.36
N ALA A 80 -11.73 43.97 7.32
CA ALA A 80 -11.05 45.20 6.93
C ALA A 80 -12.05 46.28 6.48
N HIS A 81 -13.09 45.90 5.74
CA HIS A 81 -14.14 46.83 5.31
C HIS A 81 -14.95 47.38 6.48
N LEU A 82 -15.29 46.54 7.47
CA LEU A 82 -15.93 46.96 8.71
C LEU A 82 -15.06 47.94 9.50
N GLN A 83 -13.75 47.69 9.63
CA GLN A 83 -12.83 48.62 10.29
C GLN A 83 -12.78 49.99 9.61
N GLN A 84 -12.69 50.03 8.28
CA GLN A 84 -12.69 51.28 7.52
C GLN A 84 -13.98 52.10 7.73
N MET A 85 -15.14 51.43 7.77
CA MET A 85 -16.41 52.11 8.01
C MET A 85 -16.54 52.66 9.43
N ILE A 86 -15.97 51.99 10.43
CA ILE A 86 -15.91 52.49 11.81
C ILE A 86 -15.06 53.77 11.89
N THR A 87 -13.96 53.84 11.14
CA THR A 87 -13.09 55.04 11.12
C THR A 87 -13.70 56.23 10.36
N GLN A 88 -14.58 56.01 9.38
CA GLN A 88 -15.19 57.07 8.55
C GLN A 88 -16.50 57.66 9.11
N GLN A 89 -16.66 57.69 10.44
CA GLN A 89 -17.83 58.19 11.18
C GLN A 89 -18.50 59.43 10.54
N ASN A 90 -19.61 59.27 9.80
CA ASN A 90 -20.59 60.32 9.44
C ASN A 90 -21.70 59.80 8.50
N SER A 91 -22.73 59.12 9.03
CA SER A 91 -24.13 59.10 8.51
C SER A 91 -24.95 57.91 9.05
N GLN A 92 -26.24 58.11 9.32
CA GLN A 92 -27.18 57.06 9.77
C GLN A 92 -27.31 55.88 8.77
N ILE A 93 -27.03 56.12 7.48
CA ILE A 93 -26.98 55.10 6.42
C ILE A 93 -25.83 54.09 6.67
N SER A 94 -24.70 54.56 7.23
CA SER A 94 -23.53 53.75 7.56
C SER A 94 -23.83 52.65 8.59
N ASN A 95 -24.71 52.93 9.57
CA ASN A 95 -25.09 51.95 10.60
C ASN A 95 -25.88 50.75 10.05
N SER A 96 -26.76 50.96 9.06
CA SER A 96 -27.54 49.88 8.46
C SER A 96 -26.69 48.93 7.60
N ASN A 97 -25.71 49.48 6.89
CA ASN A 97 -24.76 48.72 6.08
C ASN A 97 -23.74 47.98 6.97
N ALA A 98 -23.25 48.61 8.04
CA ALA A 98 -22.40 47.97 9.03
C ALA A 98 -23.07 46.74 9.67
N THR A 99 -24.37 46.85 10.01
CA THR A 99 -25.12 45.73 10.59
C THR A 99 -25.28 44.55 9.62
N LYS A 100 -25.49 44.82 8.32
CA LYS A 100 -25.58 43.77 7.28
C LYS A 100 -24.23 43.05 7.09
N LEU A 101 -23.14 43.80 7.02
CA LEU A 101 -21.78 43.26 6.91
C LEU A 101 -21.38 42.47 8.16
N GLN A 102 -21.79 42.90 9.34
CA GLN A 102 -21.59 42.17 10.59
C GLN A 102 -22.30 40.81 10.56
N LYS A 103 -23.57 40.75 10.12
CA LYS A 103 -24.28 39.49 9.94
C LYS A 103 -23.62 38.59 8.90
N GLN A 104 -23.14 39.17 7.79
CA GLN A 104 -22.42 38.43 6.76
C GLN A 104 -21.11 37.83 7.32
N LYS A 105 -20.39 38.60 8.14
CA LYS A 105 -19.18 38.14 8.84
C LYS A 105 -19.49 36.93 9.74
N GLU A 106 -20.53 37.02 10.57
CA GLU A 106 -20.93 35.93 11.47
C GLU A 106 -21.26 34.63 10.72
N VAL A 107 -21.92 34.73 9.57
CA VAL A 107 -22.20 33.55 8.70
C VAL A 107 -20.91 32.94 8.15
N VAL A 108 -19.96 33.77 7.69
CA VAL A 108 -18.67 33.29 7.18
C VAL A 108 -17.83 32.67 8.30
N GLU A 109 -17.81 33.27 9.49
CA GLU A 109 -17.10 32.72 10.67
C GLU A 109 -17.71 31.37 11.12
N ALA A 110 -19.04 31.24 11.11
CA ALA A 110 -19.70 29.96 11.38
C ALA A 110 -19.32 28.88 10.36
N SER A 111 -19.29 29.23 9.06
CA SER A 111 -18.83 28.33 7.99
C SER A 111 -17.36 27.92 8.16
N LEU A 112 -16.49 28.86 8.51
CA LEU A 112 -15.07 28.59 8.77
C LEU A 112 -14.87 27.62 9.94
N ASN A 113 -15.61 27.80 11.04
CA ASN A 113 -15.56 26.88 12.18
C ASN A 113 -16.03 25.47 11.79
N GLN A 114 -17.08 25.35 10.97
CA GLN A 114 -17.55 24.06 10.47
C GLN A 114 -16.48 23.38 9.58
N LYS A 115 -15.85 24.12 8.67
CA LYS A 115 -14.77 23.61 7.82
C LYS A 115 -13.55 23.19 8.62
N LEU A 116 -13.19 23.96 9.64
CA LEU A 116 -12.08 23.64 10.53
C LEU A 116 -12.32 22.33 11.28
N ALA A 117 -13.53 22.12 11.80
CA ALA A 117 -13.91 20.85 12.42
C ALA A 117 -13.83 19.67 11.43
N ALA A 118 -14.29 19.85 10.19
CA ALA A 118 -14.20 18.84 9.14
C ALA A 118 -12.74 18.50 8.77
N LEU A 119 -11.87 19.51 8.66
CA LEU A 119 -10.43 19.34 8.41
C LEU A 119 -9.74 18.57 9.54
N LEU A 120 -10.08 18.86 10.81
CA LEU A 120 -9.54 18.15 11.97
C LEU A 120 -10.00 16.68 11.98
N GLN A 121 -11.26 16.42 11.67
CA GLN A 121 -11.78 15.05 11.55
C GLN A 121 -11.08 14.27 10.44
N LEU A 122 -10.91 14.88 9.26
CA LEU A 122 -10.25 14.25 8.12
C LEU A 122 -8.76 13.96 8.42
N LYS A 123 -8.09 14.88 9.12
CA LYS A 123 -6.70 14.71 9.60
C LYS A 123 -6.55 13.48 10.50
N LEU A 124 -7.44 13.28 11.47
CA LEU A 124 -7.40 12.12 12.37
C LEU A 124 -7.70 10.83 11.60
N ALA A 125 -8.77 10.83 10.80
CA ALA A 125 -9.17 9.67 10.01
C ALA A 125 -8.08 9.22 9.03
N LEU A 126 -7.40 10.15 8.35
CA LEU A 126 -6.27 9.83 7.46
C LEU A 126 -5.09 9.22 8.21
N GLY A 127 -4.76 9.74 9.39
CA GLY A 127 -3.68 9.19 10.23
C GLY A 127 -3.95 7.74 10.63
N ASP A 128 -5.16 7.46 11.12
CA ASP A 128 -5.56 6.10 11.52
C ASP A 128 -5.62 5.16 10.31
N LYS A 129 -6.20 5.64 9.19
CA LYS A 129 -6.28 4.87 7.94
C LYS A 129 -4.90 4.47 7.42
N LEU A 130 -3.94 5.39 7.44
CA LEU A 130 -2.55 5.13 7.03
C LEU A 130 -1.86 4.13 7.97
N LYS A 131 -2.07 4.24 9.28
CA LYS A 131 -1.52 3.30 10.28
C LYS A 131 -2.05 1.87 10.07
N GLU A 132 -3.35 1.72 9.88
CA GLU A 132 -3.95 0.41 9.56
C GLU A 132 -3.44 -0.13 8.21
N THR A 133 -3.29 0.74 7.20
CA THR A 133 -2.76 0.33 5.89
C THR A 133 -1.32 -0.17 6.02
N PHE A 134 -0.48 0.53 6.79
CA PHE A 134 0.88 0.07 7.09
C PHE A 134 0.89 -1.31 7.74
N GLN A 135 0.04 -1.56 8.74
CA GLN A 135 -0.02 -2.86 9.41
C GLN A 135 -0.37 -4.00 8.44
N LEU A 136 -1.32 -3.76 7.53
CA LEU A 136 -1.70 -4.73 6.50
C LEU A 136 -0.56 -4.98 5.49
N VAL A 137 0.14 -3.91 5.07
CA VAL A 137 1.31 -4.03 4.19
C VAL A 137 2.43 -4.81 4.88
N ALA A 138 2.73 -4.52 6.15
CA ALA A 138 3.74 -5.23 6.91
C ALA A 138 3.40 -6.73 7.06
N GLN A 139 2.15 -7.06 7.37
CA GLN A 139 1.69 -8.45 7.44
C GLN A 139 1.82 -9.17 6.10
N LEU A 140 1.44 -8.51 5.00
CA LEU A 140 1.61 -9.09 3.66
C LEU A 140 3.08 -9.32 3.33
N GLN A 141 3.96 -8.36 3.66
CA GLN A 141 5.39 -8.50 3.44
C GLN A 141 5.97 -9.67 4.23
N THR A 142 5.62 -9.84 5.51
CA THR A 142 6.02 -11.00 6.31
C THR A 142 5.54 -12.31 5.66
N HIS A 143 4.29 -12.38 5.22
CA HIS A 143 3.77 -13.58 4.56
C HIS A 143 4.55 -13.92 3.27
N VAL A 144 4.83 -12.92 2.42
CA VAL A 144 5.56 -13.14 1.16
C VAL A 144 7.03 -13.48 1.41
N LEU A 145 7.71 -12.76 2.30
CA LEU A 145 9.16 -12.91 2.51
C LEU A 145 9.52 -14.04 3.47
N ASP A 146 8.84 -14.13 4.62
CA ASP A 146 9.22 -15.05 5.70
C ASP A 146 8.53 -16.41 5.57
N GLU A 147 7.49 -16.53 4.74
CA GLU A 147 6.84 -17.82 4.47
C GLU A 147 7.11 -18.30 3.05
N GLU A 148 6.60 -17.61 2.03
CA GLU A 148 6.69 -18.11 0.64
C GLU A 148 8.11 -18.07 0.08
N LEU A 149 8.85 -16.97 0.27
CA LEU A 149 10.22 -16.86 -0.22
C LEU A 149 11.19 -17.76 0.57
N ILE A 150 11.03 -17.89 1.90
CA ILE A 150 11.83 -18.85 2.69
C ILE A 150 11.54 -20.29 2.27
N LYS A 151 10.27 -20.64 2.04
CA LYS A 151 9.87 -21.96 1.54
C LYS A 151 10.48 -22.23 0.17
N TRP A 152 10.44 -21.27 -0.76
CA TRP A 152 11.10 -21.41 -2.06
C TRP A 152 12.61 -21.65 -1.93
N LYS A 153 13.31 -20.91 -1.06
CA LYS A 153 14.75 -21.10 -0.78
C LYS A 153 15.03 -22.52 -0.25
N ARG A 154 14.17 -23.03 0.64
CA ARG A 154 14.28 -24.38 1.19
C ARG A 154 14.07 -25.45 0.12
N ASP A 155 13.06 -25.28 -0.72
CA ASP A 155 12.76 -26.21 -1.81
C ASP A 155 13.89 -26.24 -2.85
N GLN A 156 14.48 -25.07 -3.16
CA GLN A 156 15.68 -24.97 -4.01
C GLN A 156 16.88 -25.72 -3.40
N GLN A 157 17.08 -25.62 -2.09
CA GLN A 157 18.15 -26.34 -1.40
C GLN A 157 17.96 -27.87 -1.48
N LEU A 158 16.72 -28.35 -1.30
CA LEU A 158 16.39 -29.77 -1.43
C LEU A 158 16.54 -30.26 -2.87
N ALA A 159 16.27 -29.42 -3.86
CA ALA A 159 16.51 -29.71 -5.27
C ALA A 159 17.99 -30.02 -5.56
N GLY A 160 18.91 -29.34 -4.86
CA GLY A 160 20.34 -29.64 -4.91
C GLY A 160 20.69 -31.07 -4.51
N ASN A 161 19.86 -31.70 -3.67
CA ASN A 161 19.99 -33.10 -3.25
C ASN A 161 19.21 -34.08 -4.15
N GLY A 162 18.64 -33.61 -5.26
CA GLY A 162 17.89 -34.43 -6.22
C GLY A 162 16.38 -34.50 -5.99
N ALA A 163 15.82 -33.66 -5.11
CA ALA A 163 14.36 -33.53 -4.99
C ALA A 163 13.76 -32.85 -6.24
N ASN A 164 12.53 -33.22 -6.59
CA ASN A 164 11.80 -32.53 -7.66
C ASN A 164 11.49 -31.10 -7.24
N PHE A 165 11.88 -30.14 -8.08
CA PHE A 165 11.69 -28.72 -7.83
C PHE A 165 11.03 -28.04 -9.04
N LYS A 166 9.81 -27.53 -8.82
CA LYS A 166 9.12 -26.66 -9.76
C LYS A 166 9.16 -25.25 -9.20
N SER A 167 10.02 -24.41 -9.76
CA SER A 167 10.14 -23.01 -9.34
C SER A 167 8.84 -22.25 -9.63
N ASN A 168 8.36 -21.50 -8.65
CA ASN A 168 7.29 -20.49 -8.78
C ASN A 168 7.84 -19.08 -8.52
N LEU A 169 9.15 -18.86 -8.77
CA LEU A 169 9.82 -17.59 -8.49
C LEU A 169 9.17 -16.42 -9.23
N ASP A 170 8.70 -16.61 -10.46
CA ASP A 170 7.99 -15.57 -11.23
C ASP A 170 6.76 -15.04 -10.49
N THR A 171 6.00 -15.94 -9.82
CA THR A 171 4.84 -15.54 -9.02
C THR A 171 5.26 -14.76 -7.77
N ILE A 172 6.34 -15.18 -7.11
CA ILE A 172 6.89 -14.47 -5.95
C ILE A 172 7.42 -13.08 -6.39
N GLN A 173 8.02 -12.99 -7.57
CA GLN A 173 8.46 -11.73 -8.17
C GLN A 173 7.28 -10.77 -8.35
N GLU A 174 6.19 -11.21 -8.97
CA GLU A 174 4.98 -10.39 -9.15
C GLU A 174 4.42 -9.86 -7.81
N TRP A 175 4.45 -10.69 -6.76
CA TRP A 175 4.06 -10.27 -5.42
C TRP A 175 5.01 -9.23 -4.82
N CYS A 176 6.32 -9.44 -4.95
CA CYS A 176 7.35 -8.51 -4.48
C CYS A 176 7.29 -7.17 -5.21
N GLU A 177 7.09 -7.17 -6.53
CA GLU A 177 6.92 -5.95 -7.33
C GLU A 177 5.66 -5.19 -6.91
N SER A 178 4.54 -5.89 -6.74
CA SER A 178 3.28 -5.30 -6.24
C SER A 178 3.44 -4.74 -4.83
N LEU A 179 4.18 -5.44 -3.95
CA LEU A 179 4.51 -4.96 -2.60
C LEU A 179 5.38 -3.70 -2.65
N ALA A 180 6.42 -3.68 -3.48
CA ALA A 180 7.31 -2.53 -3.62
C ALA A 180 6.53 -1.28 -4.07
N GLU A 181 5.65 -1.43 -5.06
CA GLU A 181 4.76 -0.36 -5.53
C GLU A 181 3.84 0.12 -4.40
N LEU A 182 3.15 -0.79 -3.70
CA LEU A 182 2.25 -0.45 -2.60
C LEU A 182 2.99 0.27 -1.46
N ILE A 183 4.12 -0.26 -1.00
CA ILE A 183 4.93 0.37 0.07
C ILE A 183 5.36 1.77 -0.37
N TRP A 184 5.83 1.92 -1.61
CA TRP A 184 6.26 3.21 -2.15
C TRP A 184 5.12 4.22 -2.21
N LEU A 185 3.96 3.84 -2.77
CA LEU A 185 2.80 4.71 -2.88
C LEU A 185 2.30 5.16 -1.50
N ASN A 186 2.15 4.24 -0.54
CA ASN A 186 1.70 4.58 0.81
C ASN A 186 2.71 5.46 1.56
N ARG A 187 4.02 5.28 1.32
CA ARG A 187 5.06 6.17 1.84
C ARG A 187 4.91 7.59 1.30
N GLN A 188 4.68 7.75 -0.01
CA GLN A 188 4.45 9.07 -0.62
C GLN A 188 3.17 9.72 -0.08
N GLN A 189 2.07 8.96 0.01
CA GLN A 189 0.82 9.44 0.59
C GLN A 189 0.99 9.90 2.05
N THR A 190 1.74 9.14 2.86
CA THR A 190 2.04 9.51 4.25
C THR A 190 2.79 10.85 4.32
N LYS A 191 3.76 11.06 3.42
CA LYS A 191 4.52 12.31 3.33
C LYS A 191 3.63 13.48 2.90
N GLU A 192 2.72 13.26 1.95
CA GLU A 192 1.76 14.29 1.55
C GLU A 192 0.79 14.65 2.67
N VAL A 193 0.27 13.67 3.41
CA VAL A 193 -0.59 13.93 4.58
C VAL A 193 0.17 14.74 5.64
N GLU A 194 1.44 14.42 5.90
CA GLU A 194 2.28 15.20 6.81
C GLU A 194 2.41 16.67 6.34
N ARG A 195 2.66 16.91 5.05
CA ARG A 195 2.70 18.25 4.46
C ARG A 195 1.37 18.99 4.60
N LEU A 196 0.25 18.32 4.34
CA LEU A 196 -1.07 18.94 4.43
C LEU A 196 -1.47 19.28 5.87
N LYS A 197 -1.09 18.44 6.84
CA LYS A 197 -1.32 18.72 8.26
C LYS A 197 -0.66 20.01 8.74
N GLN A 198 0.51 20.37 8.19
CA GLN A 198 1.19 21.62 8.52
C GLN A 198 0.43 22.86 7.99
N ARG A 199 -0.44 22.70 6.98
CA ARG A 199 -1.25 23.78 6.40
C ARG A 199 -2.59 23.99 7.11
N VAL A 200 -3.03 23.05 7.96
CA VAL A 200 -4.26 23.20 8.74
C VAL A 200 -4.02 24.25 9.83
N PRO A 201 -4.87 25.29 9.95
CA PRO A 201 -4.78 26.26 11.04
C PRO A 201 -4.76 25.55 12.39
N MET A 202 -3.74 25.82 13.18
CA MET A 202 -3.52 25.17 14.48
C MET A 202 -4.67 25.51 15.44
N VAL A 203 -5.46 24.51 15.83
CA VAL A 203 -6.43 24.60 16.94
C VAL A 203 -5.99 23.77 18.15
N ASP A 204 -5.16 22.74 17.95
CA ASP A 204 -4.83 21.79 19.01
C ASP A 204 -3.64 22.23 19.89
N PRO A 205 -3.75 22.11 21.23
CA PRO A 205 -2.61 21.97 22.13
C PRO A 205 -1.85 20.66 21.85
N PRO A 206 -0.58 20.54 22.29
CA PRO A 206 0.35 19.47 21.88
C PRO A 206 0.12 18.14 22.61
N VAL A 207 -1.08 17.54 22.51
CA VAL A 207 -1.41 16.34 23.32
C VAL A 207 -1.33 15.02 22.54
N VAL A 208 -1.53 15.02 21.21
CA VAL A 208 -1.42 13.79 20.41
C VAL A 208 -0.11 13.79 19.65
N ALA A 209 0.80 12.88 20.02
CA ALA A 209 2.05 12.68 19.32
C ALA A 209 1.78 12.38 17.83
N ASP A 210 2.46 13.09 16.93
CA ASP A 210 2.31 12.85 15.50
C ASP A 210 2.94 11.49 15.14
N VAL A 211 2.12 10.56 14.67
CA VAL A 211 2.53 9.20 14.31
C VAL A 211 3.12 9.15 12.89
N LEU A 212 2.89 10.17 12.06
CA LEU A 212 3.29 10.16 10.64
C LEU A 212 4.80 10.12 10.41
N PRO A 213 5.64 10.90 11.14
CA PRO A 213 7.09 10.84 10.95
C PRO A 213 7.65 9.44 11.26
N HIS A 214 7.12 8.79 12.30
CA HIS A 214 7.48 7.42 12.63
C HIS A 214 7.01 6.46 11.54
N LEU A 215 5.77 6.61 11.05
CA LEU A 215 5.23 5.79 9.97
C LEU A 215 6.06 5.86 8.67
N LEU A 216 6.59 7.04 8.33
CA LEU A 216 7.50 7.21 7.19
C LEU A 216 8.81 6.43 7.34
N GLN A 217 9.36 6.40 8.55
CA GLN A 217 10.54 5.59 8.87
C GLN A 217 10.23 4.10 8.71
N GLU A 218 9.10 3.66 9.25
CA GLU A 218 8.66 2.26 9.15
C GLU A 218 8.43 1.80 7.70
N PHE A 219 7.78 2.61 6.86
CA PHE A 219 7.68 2.31 5.43
C PHE A 219 9.04 2.24 4.74
N THR A 220 9.99 3.09 5.14
CA THR A 220 11.37 3.04 4.61
C THR A 220 12.06 1.75 5.03
N GLN A 221 11.86 1.30 6.26
CA GLN A 221 12.36 0.02 6.75
C GLN A 221 11.76 -1.16 6.00
N LEU A 222 10.45 -1.13 5.69
CA LEU A 222 9.81 -2.16 4.86
C LEU A 222 10.46 -2.26 3.48
N LEU A 223 10.72 -1.14 2.80
CA LEU A 223 11.46 -1.13 1.52
C LEU A 223 12.87 -1.70 1.66
N SER A 224 13.62 -1.28 2.69
CA SER A 224 14.98 -1.78 2.95
C SER A 224 14.99 -3.29 3.18
N THR A 225 14.05 -3.82 3.97
CA THR A 225 13.91 -5.26 4.21
C THR A 225 13.49 -6.00 2.95
N LEU A 226 12.56 -5.44 2.16
CA LEU A 226 12.12 -6.04 0.89
C LEU A 226 13.31 -6.20 -0.06
N VAL A 227 14.03 -5.10 -0.34
CA VAL A 227 15.18 -5.09 -1.27
C VAL A 227 16.29 -6.03 -0.82
N THR A 228 16.64 -6.04 0.47
CA THR A 228 17.71 -6.90 0.96
C THR A 228 17.33 -8.38 0.99
N SER A 229 16.05 -8.70 1.21
CA SER A 229 15.57 -10.09 1.32
C SER A 229 15.29 -10.73 -0.04
N THR A 230 14.88 -9.93 -1.03
CA THR A 230 14.62 -10.36 -2.40
C THR A 230 15.89 -10.54 -3.22
N PHE A 231 17.03 -10.02 -2.77
CA PHE A 231 18.31 -10.27 -3.42
C PHE A 231 18.77 -11.73 -3.19
N ILE A 232 18.44 -12.62 -4.12
CA ILE A 232 18.61 -14.08 -3.98
C ILE A 232 19.28 -14.70 -5.19
N ILE A 233 19.77 -15.93 -5.02
CA ILE A 233 20.39 -16.69 -6.10
C ILE A 233 19.31 -17.57 -6.74
N GLU A 234 18.91 -17.26 -7.97
CA GLU A 234 17.90 -18.03 -8.71
C GLU A 234 18.40 -19.44 -9.06
N LYS A 235 19.67 -19.53 -9.48
CA LYS A 235 20.32 -20.80 -9.82
C LYS A 235 21.61 -20.97 -9.04
N GLN A 236 21.58 -21.92 -8.10
CA GLN A 236 22.74 -22.22 -7.28
C GLN A 236 23.89 -22.77 -8.13
N PRO A 237 25.14 -22.41 -7.83
CA PRO A 237 26.29 -23.08 -8.40
C PRO A 237 26.31 -24.56 -7.96
N PRO A 238 26.91 -25.47 -8.76
CA PRO A 238 26.99 -26.87 -8.37
C PRO A 238 27.74 -27.05 -7.05
N GLN A 239 27.17 -27.88 -6.17
CA GLN A 239 27.61 -28.03 -4.78
C GLN A 239 29.03 -28.62 -4.65
N VAL A 240 29.46 -29.42 -5.62
CA VAL A 240 30.83 -29.94 -5.73
C VAL A 240 31.49 -29.32 -6.96
N MET A 241 32.51 -28.51 -6.73
CA MET A 241 33.23 -27.83 -7.80
C MET A 241 34.60 -28.48 -8.03
N LYS A 242 34.92 -28.81 -9.28
CA LYS A 242 36.32 -29.06 -9.68
C LYS A 242 37.06 -27.72 -9.80
N LYS A 243 38.33 -27.69 -9.37
CA LYS A 243 39.23 -26.55 -9.61
C LYS A 243 39.32 -26.28 -11.12
N ASN A 244 39.27 -25.01 -11.52
CA ASN A 244 39.37 -24.50 -12.91
C ASN A 244 38.15 -24.68 -13.82
N THR A 245 36.94 -24.87 -13.30
CA THR A 245 35.71 -24.88 -14.11
C THR A 245 34.94 -23.56 -13.96
N ARG A 246 34.46 -22.99 -15.09
CA ARG A 246 33.63 -21.77 -15.08
C ARG A 246 32.18 -22.11 -14.73
N TYR A 247 31.53 -21.26 -13.95
CA TYR A 247 30.11 -21.40 -13.60
C TYR A 247 29.41 -20.03 -13.65
N VAL A 248 28.11 -20.06 -13.87
CA VAL A 248 27.24 -18.88 -13.99
C VAL A 248 26.32 -18.82 -12.77
N ARG A 249 26.13 -17.61 -12.21
CA ARG A 249 25.11 -17.33 -11.19
C ARG A 249 24.09 -16.38 -11.78
N TYR A 250 22.81 -16.64 -11.49
CA TYR A 250 21.72 -15.72 -11.77
C TYR A 250 21.26 -15.15 -10.44
N PHE A 251 21.25 -13.82 -10.36
CA PHE A 251 20.76 -13.08 -9.20
C PHE A 251 19.38 -12.55 -9.55
N PHE A 252 18.48 -12.66 -8.59
CA PHE A 252 17.19 -12.00 -8.54
C PHE A 252 17.28 -10.86 -7.52
#